data_AF-A0A1R2C3Z1-F1
#
_entry.id   AF-A0A1R2C3Z1-F1
#
_cell.length_a   1.000
_cell.length_b   1.000
_cell.length_c   1.000
_cell.angle_alpha   90.00
_cell.angle_beta   90.00
_cell.angle_gamma   90.00
#
_symmetry.space_group_name_H-M   'P 1'
#
loop_
_entity.id
_entity.type
_entity.pdbx_description
1 polymer ?
#
loop_
_entity_poly.entity_id
_entity_poly.type
_entity_poly.pdbx_seq_one_letter_code
_entity_poly.pdbx_strand_id
1 'polypeptide(L)'
;MNIFVLSLQILECAMYHCDQHVIKMILESAQILCTACWLSGGKAGYRAVLEKHQCNKWVLESLSNWRWLRSLAIALNDEYKFRFKKNTDHKSIEIINQLDEPNIQDKGLTPFAQAMPDEFKDPDAVVAYRNYYAGSKYRFATWKNREIPRWYIELRKDLGGDAFNEVEMLLDPENIKKKRKESLAKGKIKAQKKRKIEEARMLKDKKKTEKKDGMKEVKGKRKSIKHENKEKDDDGFIEKSDLDIKNVRDEFELSSQGMKKILENKFVMNVRTRKMIAAERQADKNSQDQKQKISMSDDVGKKIKTD
;
A
#
# COMPACT_ATOMS: atom_id res chain seq x y z
N MET A 1 -6.89 4.08 4.32
CA MET A 1 -6.86 3.34 3.05
C MET A 1 -6.28 4.24 2.00
N ASN A 2 -5.38 3.79 1.13
CA ASN A 2 -4.77 4.65 0.11
C ASN A 2 -4.66 3.89 -1.21
N ILE A 3 -4.39 4.56 -2.33
CA ILE A 3 -3.98 3.94 -3.59
C ILE A 3 -2.64 4.60 -3.95
N PHE A 4 -1.53 3.99 -3.55
CA PHE A 4 -0.21 4.59 -3.76
C PHE A 4 0.20 4.51 -5.24
N VAL A 5 -0.02 5.58 -5.99
CA VAL A 5 0.33 5.66 -7.42
C VAL A 5 1.80 6.07 -7.55
N LEU A 6 2.73 5.12 -7.49
CA LEU A 6 4.18 5.38 -7.55
C LEU A 6 4.73 5.41 -8.99
N SER A 7 3.96 4.93 -9.95
CA SER A 7 4.16 5.08 -11.39
C SER A 7 2.81 4.93 -12.09
N LEU A 8 2.69 5.50 -13.30
CA LEU A 8 1.57 5.25 -14.20
C LEU A 8 1.64 3.85 -14.84
N GLN A 9 2.85 3.29 -14.95
CA GLN A 9 3.06 1.93 -15.45
C GLN A 9 2.82 0.93 -14.32
N ILE A 10 1.80 0.06 -14.48
CA ILE A 10 1.31 -0.85 -13.43
C ILE A 10 2.41 -1.72 -12.82
N LEU A 11 3.21 -2.39 -13.64
CA LEU A 11 4.26 -3.30 -13.17
C LEU A 11 5.34 -2.55 -12.38
N GLU A 12 5.75 -1.39 -12.89
CA GLU A 12 6.72 -0.52 -12.22
C GLU A 12 6.15 0.00 -10.88
N CYS A 13 4.88 0.42 -10.89
CA CYS A 13 4.19 0.88 -9.68
C CYS A 13 4.17 -0.21 -8.60
N ALA A 14 3.84 -1.45 -8.97
CA ALA A 14 3.89 -2.60 -8.06
C ALA A 14 5.31 -2.84 -7.52
N MET A 15 6.33 -2.83 -8.40
CA MET A 15 7.74 -2.96 -8.02
C MET A 15 8.21 -1.82 -7.09
N TYR A 16 7.62 -0.64 -7.15
CA TYR A 16 7.98 0.48 -6.28
C TYR A 16 7.38 0.43 -4.89
N HIS A 17 6.33 -0.36 -4.66
CA HIS A 17 5.79 -0.51 -3.31
C HIS A 17 6.84 -1.14 -2.39
N CYS A 18 6.97 -0.66 -1.15
CA CYS A 18 7.80 -1.30 -0.14
C CYS A 18 7.14 -2.58 0.38
N ASP A 19 7.93 -3.45 1.00
CA ASP A 19 7.55 -4.80 1.42
C ASP A 19 6.26 -4.87 2.25
N GLN A 20 6.05 -3.90 3.14
CA GLN A 20 4.84 -3.85 3.96
C GLN A 20 3.61 -3.50 3.11
N HIS A 21 3.75 -2.55 2.20
CA HIS A 21 2.67 -2.09 1.35
C HIS A 21 2.37 -3.04 0.21
N VAL A 22 3.36 -3.76 -0.34
CA VAL A 22 3.11 -4.80 -1.36
C VAL A 22 2.03 -5.78 -0.90
N ILE A 23 2.07 -6.21 0.37
CA ILE A 23 1.07 -7.13 0.93
C ILE A 23 -0.22 -6.38 1.29
N LYS A 24 -0.10 -5.29 2.05
CA LYS A 24 -1.24 -4.55 2.60
C LYS A 24 -2.14 -4.00 1.49
N MET A 25 -1.55 -3.54 0.39
CA MET A 25 -2.28 -2.94 -0.71
C MET A 25 -3.14 -3.94 -1.48
N ILE A 26 -2.83 -5.23 -1.46
CA ILE A 26 -3.69 -6.24 -2.09
C ILE A 26 -5.04 -6.34 -1.35
N LEU A 27 -5.00 -6.38 -0.01
CA LEU A 27 -6.21 -6.41 0.81
C LEU A 27 -7.02 -5.12 0.69
N GLU A 28 -6.37 -3.95 0.82
CA GLU A 28 -7.05 -2.66 0.70
C GLU A 28 -7.67 -2.47 -0.69
N SER A 29 -6.96 -2.86 -1.76
CA SER A 29 -7.51 -2.81 -3.13
C SER A 29 -8.72 -3.72 -3.28
N ALA A 30 -8.68 -4.95 -2.75
CA ALA A 30 -9.84 -5.85 -2.79
C ALA A 30 -11.05 -5.25 -2.08
N GLN A 31 -10.87 -4.59 -0.93
CA GLN A 31 -11.94 -3.92 -0.20
C GLN A 31 -12.56 -2.76 -0.98
N ILE A 32 -11.72 -1.94 -1.63
CA ILE A 32 -12.18 -0.84 -2.50
C ILE A 32 -12.96 -1.40 -3.70
N LEU A 33 -12.40 -2.40 -4.40
CA LEU A 33 -13.03 -3.01 -5.58
C LEU A 33 -14.38 -3.66 -5.22
N CYS A 34 -14.46 -4.38 -4.10
CA CYS A 34 -15.72 -4.94 -3.60
C CYS A 34 -16.74 -3.86 -3.24
N THR A 35 -16.29 -2.75 -2.62
CA THR A 35 -17.16 -1.61 -2.28
C THR A 35 -17.76 -1.01 -3.56
N ALA A 36 -16.98 -0.89 -4.62
CA ALA A 36 -17.48 -0.41 -5.91
C ALA A 36 -18.56 -1.33 -6.50
N CYS A 37 -18.34 -2.66 -6.48
CA CYS A 37 -19.33 -3.64 -6.94
C CYS A 37 -20.63 -3.59 -6.14
N TRP A 38 -20.56 -3.47 -4.80
CA TRP A 38 -21.76 -3.33 -3.97
C TRP A 38 -22.55 -2.06 -4.29
N LEU A 39 -21.87 -0.93 -4.42
CA LEU A 39 -22.51 0.36 -4.68
C LEU A 39 -23.07 0.50 -6.11
N SER A 40 -22.57 -0.29 -7.06
CA SER A 40 -23.13 -0.40 -8.41
C SER A 40 -24.27 -1.42 -8.53
N GLY A 41 -24.79 -1.96 -7.41
CA GLY A 41 -25.88 -2.93 -7.40
C GLY A 41 -25.47 -4.40 -7.60
N GLY A 42 -24.18 -4.69 -7.62
CA GLY A 42 -23.62 -6.04 -7.72
C GLY A 42 -23.45 -6.73 -6.35
N LYS A 43 -22.72 -7.85 -6.34
CA LYS A 43 -22.33 -8.59 -5.13
C LYS A 43 -20.82 -8.76 -5.10
N ALA A 44 -20.23 -8.79 -3.90
CA ALA A 44 -18.79 -8.96 -3.72
C ALA A 44 -18.44 -9.68 -2.42
N GLY A 45 -17.24 -10.27 -2.36
CA GLY A 45 -16.79 -11.10 -1.23
C GLY A 45 -16.49 -10.34 0.06
N TYR A 46 -16.05 -9.08 -0.02
CA TYR A 46 -15.93 -8.19 1.15
C TYR A 46 -17.14 -7.26 1.25
N ARG A 47 -17.58 -6.95 2.48
CA ARG A 47 -18.60 -5.93 2.72
C ARG A 47 -18.12 -4.55 2.26
N ALA A 48 -19.05 -3.71 1.81
CA ALA A 48 -18.77 -2.32 1.52
C ALA A 48 -18.22 -1.61 2.77
N VAL A 49 -17.13 -0.86 2.62
CA VAL A 49 -16.47 -0.15 3.71
C VAL A 49 -16.07 1.26 3.27
N LEU A 50 -16.19 2.23 4.18
CA LEU A 50 -15.68 3.60 4.02
C LEU A 50 -16.16 4.27 2.72
N GLU A 51 -17.43 4.11 2.35
CA GLU A 51 -18.00 4.55 1.06
C GLU A 51 -17.67 6.01 0.69
N LYS A 52 -17.62 6.90 1.69
CA LYS A 52 -17.30 8.33 1.52
C LYS A 52 -15.81 8.64 1.34
N HIS A 53 -14.93 7.64 1.46
CA HIS A 53 -13.49 7.79 1.34
C HIS A 53 -13.09 8.11 -0.11
N GLN A 54 -12.15 9.05 -0.28
CA GLN A 54 -11.74 9.55 -1.59
C GLN A 54 -11.28 8.47 -2.59
N CYS A 55 -10.59 7.42 -2.14
CA CYS A 55 -10.21 6.31 -3.02
C CYS A 55 -11.44 5.52 -3.54
N ASN A 56 -12.48 5.35 -2.72
CA ASN A 56 -13.72 4.72 -3.17
C ASN A 56 -14.44 5.62 -4.18
N LYS A 57 -14.49 6.93 -3.92
CA LYS A 57 -15.05 7.91 -4.86
C LYS A 57 -14.34 7.88 -6.21
N TRP A 58 -13.00 7.83 -6.21
CA TRP A 58 -12.21 7.74 -7.44
C TRP A 58 -12.50 6.45 -8.21
N VAL A 59 -12.54 5.29 -7.55
CA VAL A 59 -12.89 4.02 -8.21
C VAL A 59 -14.30 4.03 -8.79
N LEU A 60 -15.25 4.68 -8.11
CA LEU A 60 -16.63 4.82 -8.57
C LEU A 60 -16.82 5.85 -9.69
N GLU A 61 -15.83 6.71 -9.92
CA GLU A 61 -15.94 7.80 -10.90
C GLU A 61 -15.93 7.27 -12.34
N SER A 62 -15.19 6.19 -12.58
CA SER A 62 -14.99 5.60 -13.90
C SER A 62 -14.64 4.11 -13.85
N LEU A 63 -15.19 3.33 -14.77
CA LEU A 63 -14.83 1.90 -14.93
C LEU A 63 -13.33 1.70 -15.19
N SER A 64 -12.70 2.61 -15.94
CA SER A 64 -11.24 2.59 -16.17
C SER A 64 -10.43 2.70 -14.87
N ASN A 65 -10.91 3.44 -13.86
CA ASN A 65 -10.24 3.54 -12.57
C ASN A 65 -10.31 2.22 -11.79
N TRP A 66 -11.48 1.58 -11.81
CA TRP A 66 -11.68 0.25 -11.22
C TRP A 66 -10.77 -0.79 -11.87
N ARG A 67 -10.72 -0.82 -13.21
CA ARG A 67 -9.84 -1.72 -13.97
C ARG A 67 -8.36 -1.47 -13.64
N TRP A 68 -7.93 -0.21 -13.57
CA TRP A 68 -6.56 0.14 -13.21
C TRP A 68 -6.18 -0.39 -11.81
N LEU A 69 -7.05 -0.19 -10.82
CA LEU A 69 -6.81 -0.69 -9.46
C LEU A 69 -6.78 -2.22 -9.41
N ARG A 70 -7.66 -2.89 -10.16
CA ARG A 70 -7.67 -4.36 -10.29
C ARG A 70 -6.35 -4.87 -10.88
N SER A 71 -5.88 -4.26 -11.96
CA SER A 71 -4.59 -4.58 -12.58
C SER A 71 -3.42 -4.35 -11.63
N LEU A 72 -3.43 -3.24 -10.88
CA LEU A 72 -2.41 -2.98 -9.87
C LEU A 72 -2.42 -4.04 -8.75
N ALA A 73 -3.60 -4.44 -8.26
CA ALA A 73 -3.71 -5.45 -7.21
C ALA A 73 -3.16 -6.82 -7.64
N ILE A 74 -3.41 -7.22 -8.90
CA ILE A 74 -2.85 -8.45 -9.49
C ILE A 74 -1.33 -8.34 -9.61
N ALA A 75 -0.80 -7.23 -10.13
CA ALA A 75 0.64 -7.01 -10.24
C ALA A 75 1.34 -6.97 -8.86
N LEU A 76 0.68 -6.41 -7.84
CA LEU A 76 1.17 -6.44 -6.46
C LEU A 76 1.24 -7.86 -5.90
N ASN A 77 0.33 -8.76 -6.28
CA ASN A 77 0.40 -10.16 -5.89
C ASN A 77 1.58 -10.89 -6.53
N ASP A 78 1.86 -10.63 -7.81
CA ASP A 78 3.02 -11.20 -8.48
C ASP A 78 4.32 -10.72 -7.82
N GLU A 79 4.39 -9.42 -7.51
CA GLU A 79 5.52 -8.85 -6.79
C GLU A 79 5.62 -9.40 -5.36
N TYR A 80 4.51 -9.62 -4.66
CA TYR A 80 4.47 -10.31 -3.36
C TYR A 80 5.07 -11.72 -3.47
N LYS A 81 4.66 -12.50 -4.48
CA LYS A 81 5.18 -13.86 -4.69
C LYS A 81 6.67 -13.86 -4.95
N PHE A 82 7.11 -12.95 -5.81
CA PHE A 82 8.52 -12.75 -6.11
C PHE A 82 9.33 -12.38 -4.86
N ARG A 83 8.95 -11.33 -4.14
CA ARG A 83 9.72 -10.82 -2.99
C ARG A 83 9.80 -11.78 -1.83
N PHE A 84 8.72 -12.51 -1.56
CA PHE A 84 8.63 -13.38 -0.40
C PHE A 84 8.78 -14.86 -0.73
N LYS A 85 9.18 -15.18 -1.97
CA LYS A 85 9.37 -16.56 -2.49
C LYS A 85 8.15 -17.43 -2.19
N LYS A 86 6.96 -16.91 -2.53
CA LYS A 86 5.68 -17.61 -2.34
C LYS A 86 5.22 -18.20 -3.65
N ASN A 87 4.67 -19.40 -3.58
CA ASN A 87 4.07 -20.09 -4.72
C ASN A 87 2.53 -19.94 -4.74
N THR A 88 1.95 -19.40 -3.67
CA THR A 88 0.51 -19.22 -3.48
C THR A 88 0.15 -17.75 -3.52
N ASP A 89 -0.99 -17.43 -4.12
CA ASP A 89 -1.50 -16.07 -4.16
C ASP A 89 -1.95 -15.59 -2.76
N HIS A 90 -2.02 -14.27 -2.61
CA HIS A 90 -2.68 -13.67 -1.48
C HIS A 90 -4.19 -13.96 -1.52
N LYS A 91 -4.80 -14.34 -0.40
CA LYS A 91 -6.23 -14.76 -0.35
C LYS A 91 -7.20 -13.76 -0.99
N SER A 92 -6.92 -12.47 -0.89
CA SER A 92 -7.77 -11.44 -1.48
C SER A 92 -7.76 -11.41 -3.01
N ILE A 93 -6.77 -12.05 -3.67
CA ILE A 93 -6.73 -12.19 -5.13
C ILE A 93 -7.79 -13.15 -5.63
N GLU A 94 -8.09 -14.22 -4.88
CA GLU A 94 -9.21 -15.11 -5.20
C GLU A 94 -10.51 -14.32 -5.27
N ILE A 95 -10.73 -13.39 -4.32
CA ILE A 95 -11.89 -12.50 -4.33
C ILE A 95 -11.86 -11.57 -5.55
N ILE A 96 -10.73 -10.91 -5.82
CA ILE A 96 -10.59 -9.98 -6.96
C ILE A 96 -10.83 -10.66 -8.32
N ASN A 97 -10.41 -11.91 -8.45
CA ASN A 97 -10.60 -12.69 -9.67
C ASN A 97 -12.05 -13.10 -9.89
N GLN A 98 -12.84 -13.23 -8.82
CA GLN A 98 -14.27 -13.53 -8.85
C GLN A 98 -15.17 -12.31 -9.01
N LEU A 99 -14.60 -11.08 -8.97
CA LEU A 99 -15.40 -9.87 -9.15
C LEU A 99 -15.76 -9.68 -10.62
N ASP A 100 -17.06 -9.53 -10.87
CA ASP A 100 -17.57 -9.00 -12.12
C ASP A 100 -17.30 -7.49 -12.21
N GLU A 101 -17.21 -6.99 -13.44
CA GLU A 101 -17.09 -5.56 -13.65
C GLU A 101 -18.33 -4.82 -13.10
N PRO A 102 -18.14 -3.78 -12.27
CA PRO A 102 -19.24 -3.04 -11.69
C PRO A 102 -19.96 -2.22 -12.77
N ASN A 103 -21.26 -1.99 -12.58
CA ASN A 103 -22.06 -1.14 -13.45
C ASN A 103 -21.75 0.35 -13.20
N ILE A 104 -20.61 0.82 -13.71
CA ILE A 104 -20.11 2.18 -13.59
C ILE A 104 -19.88 2.72 -15.00
N GLN A 105 -20.23 3.98 -15.23
CA GLN A 105 -19.94 4.65 -16.50
C GLN A 105 -18.42 4.71 -16.73
N ASP A 106 -17.94 4.32 -17.90
CA ASP A 106 -16.54 4.51 -18.25
C ASP A 106 -16.30 5.94 -18.75
N LYS A 107 -15.46 6.69 -18.05
CA LYS A 107 -15.05 8.07 -18.40
C LYS A 107 -13.56 8.15 -18.77
N GLY A 108 -12.91 7.00 -18.93
CA GLY A 108 -11.45 6.93 -19.00
C GLY A 108 -10.80 7.08 -17.63
N LEU A 109 -9.46 7.06 -17.59
CA LEU A 109 -8.71 7.17 -16.35
C LEU A 109 -8.77 8.61 -15.81
N THR A 110 -9.46 8.82 -14.69
CA THR A 110 -9.61 10.15 -14.08
C THR A 110 -8.43 10.46 -13.15
N PRO A 111 -8.19 11.75 -12.80
CA PRO A 111 -7.10 12.11 -11.91
C PRO A 111 -7.11 11.33 -10.60
N PHE A 112 -5.99 10.69 -10.27
CA PHE A 112 -5.89 9.83 -9.10
C PHE A 112 -6.21 10.58 -7.80
N ALA A 113 -7.06 9.98 -6.96
CA ALA A 113 -7.29 10.50 -5.62
C ALA A 113 -5.98 10.56 -4.81
N GLN A 114 -5.77 11.64 -4.08
CA GLN A 114 -4.59 11.85 -3.23
C GLN A 114 -4.96 11.74 -1.76
N ALA A 115 -4.95 10.50 -1.26
CA ALA A 115 -5.33 10.20 0.12
C ALA A 115 -4.21 10.41 1.13
N MET A 116 -3.68 11.62 1.15
CA MET A 116 -2.50 12.02 1.91
C MET A 116 -2.68 13.41 2.56
N PRO A 117 -1.85 13.76 3.55
CA PRO A 117 -1.81 15.11 4.10
C PRO A 117 -1.55 16.17 3.02
N ASP A 118 -2.07 17.38 3.21
CA ASP A 118 -2.02 18.45 2.22
C ASP A 118 -0.59 18.85 1.83
N GLU A 119 0.36 18.71 2.77
CA GLU A 119 1.79 18.99 2.55
C GLU A 119 2.46 18.12 1.47
N PHE A 120 1.87 16.96 1.16
CA PHE A 120 2.38 16.06 0.12
C PHE A 120 1.59 16.12 -1.18
N LYS A 121 0.45 16.83 -1.21
CA LYS A 121 -0.37 16.91 -2.42
C LYS A 121 0.39 17.69 -3.51
N ASP A 122 0.25 17.22 -4.74
CA ASP A 122 0.89 17.81 -5.91
C ASP A 122 -0.05 17.64 -7.11
N PRO A 123 -0.08 18.55 -8.10
CA PRO A 123 -0.85 18.34 -9.33
C PRO A 123 -0.55 16.99 -10.02
N ASP A 124 0.69 16.51 -9.95
CA ASP A 124 1.07 15.17 -10.38
C ASP A 124 0.95 14.17 -9.21
N ALA A 125 -0.06 13.29 -9.29
CA ALA A 125 -0.29 12.28 -8.28
C ALA A 125 0.94 11.37 -8.05
N VAL A 126 1.75 11.09 -9.08
CA VAL A 126 2.95 10.26 -8.94
C VAL A 126 3.98 10.97 -8.07
N VAL A 127 4.21 12.26 -8.30
CA VAL A 127 5.11 13.08 -7.49
C VAL A 127 4.59 13.16 -6.06
N ALA A 128 3.29 13.45 -5.88
CA ALA A 128 2.63 13.50 -4.58
C ALA A 128 2.87 12.22 -3.77
N TYR A 129 2.57 11.06 -4.38
CA TYR A 129 2.72 9.77 -3.72
C TYR A 129 4.17 9.40 -3.44
N ARG A 130 5.12 9.72 -4.33
CA ARG A 130 6.55 9.48 -4.09
C ARG A 130 7.07 10.32 -2.92
N ASN A 131 6.70 11.59 -2.86
CA ASN A 131 7.04 12.48 -1.75
C ASN A 131 6.43 11.96 -0.43
N TYR A 132 5.15 11.59 -0.42
CA TYR A 132 4.52 11.01 0.75
C TYR A 132 5.18 9.69 1.19
N TYR A 133 5.60 8.87 0.23
CA TYR A 133 6.31 7.62 0.50
C TYR A 133 7.67 7.86 1.17
N ALA A 134 8.48 8.76 0.59
CA ALA A 134 9.82 9.06 1.06
C ALA A 134 9.83 9.91 2.35
N GLY A 135 8.83 10.78 2.52
CA GLY A 135 8.70 11.69 3.66
C GLY A 135 8.02 11.05 4.88
N SER A 136 6.94 10.28 4.68
CA SER A 136 6.15 9.75 5.81
C SER A 136 6.17 8.23 5.95
N LYS A 137 6.58 7.47 4.93
CA LYS A 137 6.60 5.99 4.97
C LYS A 137 8.01 5.40 5.09
N TYR A 138 9.02 6.24 5.24
CA TYR A 138 10.42 5.82 5.24
C TYR A 138 10.80 4.84 6.35
N ARG A 139 10.23 4.99 7.56
CA ARG A 139 10.62 4.24 8.77
C ARG A 139 10.53 2.72 8.61
N PHE A 140 9.68 2.24 7.70
CA PHE A 140 9.49 0.82 7.43
C PHE A 140 9.66 0.46 5.95
N ALA A 141 10.13 1.39 5.13
CA ALA A 141 10.28 1.18 3.70
C ALA A 141 11.49 0.27 3.43
N THR A 142 11.22 -0.96 2.99
CA THR A 142 12.22 -1.92 2.53
C THR A 142 11.78 -2.58 1.22
N TRP A 143 12.75 -3.06 0.43
CA TRP A 143 12.51 -3.75 -0.84
C TRP A 143 13.28 -5.08 -0.88
N LYS A 144 12.70 -6.15 -0.32
CA LYS A 144 13.34 -7.47 -0.28
C LYS A 144 13.41 -8.08 -1.67
N ASN A 145 14.58 -8.65 -1.99
CA ASN A 145 14.86 -9.29 -3.28
C ASN A 145 14.61 -8.36 -4.49
N ARG A 146 14.62 -7.04 -4.27
CA ARG A 146 14.50 -6.00 -5.27
C ARG A 146 15.52 -4.90 -4.99
N GLU A 147 15.80 -4.13 -6.03
CA GLU A 147 16.53 -2.87 -5.89
C GLU A 147 15.62 -1.80 -5.29
N ILE A 148 16.22 -0.90 -4.51
CA ILE A 148 15.50 0.26 -3.99
C ILE A 148 15.27 1.22 -5.16
N PRO A 149 14.05 1.76 -5.35
CA PRO A 149 13.77 2.66 -6.46
C PRO A 149 14.70 3.88 -6.46
N ARG A 150 15.26 4.21 -7.62
CA ARG A 150 16.20 5.34 -7.76
C ARG A 150 15.61 6.66 -7.28
N TRP A 151 14.35 6.92 -7.63
CA TRP A 151 13.63 8.13 -7.18
C TRP A 151 13.52 8.19 -5.65
N TYR A 152 13.42 7.06 -4.97
CA TYR A 152 13.31 7.02 -3.51
C TYR A 152 14.66 7.37 -2.87
N ILE A 153 15.75 6.84 -3.40
CA ILE A 153 17.12 7.17 -2.97
C ILE A 153 17.38 8.67 -3.18
N GLU A 154 17.07 9.21 -4.35
CA GLU A 154 17.28 10.62 -4.70
C GLU A 154 16.47 11.54 -3.77
N LEU A 155 15.16 11.31 -3.61
CA LEU A 155 14.32 12.11 -2.71
C LEU A 155 14.79 12.05 -1.26
N ARG A 156 15.21 10.88 -0.77
CA ARG A 156 15.71 10.75 0.60
C ARG A 156 17.05 11.47 0.81
N LYS A 157 17.90 11.53 -0.22
CA LYS A 157 19.13 12.33 -0.18
C LYS A 157 18.81 13.83 -0.15
N ASP A 158 17.85 14.25 -0.98
CA ASP A 158 17.44 15.66 -1.06
C ASP A 158 16.80 16.16 0.24
N LEU A 159 16.12 15.28 1.00
CA LEU A 159 15.59 15.60 2.33
C LEU A 159 16.68 15.85 3.40
N GLY A 160 17.91 15.39 3.16
CA GLY A 160 19.07 15.66 4.02
C GLY A 160 18.97 15.10 5.45
N GLY A 161 19.93 15.50 6.29
CA GLY A 161 19.98 15.12 7.70
C GLY A 161 19.96 13.61 7.94
N ASP A 162 19.14 13.16 8.89
CA ASP A 162 19.00 11.74 9.20
C ASP A 162 18.51 10.90 8.01
N ALA A 163 17.80 11.50 7.05
CA ALA A 163 17.31 10.79 5.87
C ALA A 163 18.43 10.33 4.95
N PHE A 164 19.50 11.13 4.83
CA PHE A 164 20.70 10.78 4.08
C PHE A 164 21.44 9.62 4.74
N ASN A 165 21.68 9.73 6.05
CA ASN A 165 22.35 8.68 6.84
C ASN A 165 21.57 7.36 6.80
N GLU A 166 20.24 7.42 6.84
CA GLU A 166 19.39 6.24 6.69
C GLU A 166 19.53 5.56 5.33
N VAL A 167 19.64 6.33 4.24
CA VAL A 167 19.86 5.78 2.90
C VAL A 167 21.22 5.14 2.81
N GLU A 168 22.27 5.80 3.31
CA GLU A 168 23.62 5.26 3.35
C GLU A 168 23.65 3.93 4.12
N MET A 169 23.01 3.89 5.29
CA MET A 169 22.81 2.68 6.07
C MET A 169 21.96 1.62 5.36
N LEU A 170 20.98 2.00 4.53
CA LEU A 170 20.14 1.06 3.77
C LEU A 170 20.86 0.47 2.56
N LEU A 171 21.81 1.20 1.99
CA LEU A 171 22.63 0.78 0.85
C LEU A 171 23.90 0.02 1.29
N ASP A 172 24.29 0.11 2.56
CA ASP A 172 25.39 -0.67 3.13
C ASP A 172 25.14 -2.20 3.06
N PRO A 173 25.98 -2.96 2.32
CA PRO A 173 25.86 -4.41 2.18
C PRO A 173 25.78 -5.19 3.50
N GLU A 174 26.50 -4.77 4.54
CA GLU A 174 26.51 -5.46 5.83
C GLU A 174 25.21 -5.21 6.61
N ASN A 175 24.69 -3.99 6.53
CA ASN A 175 23.43 -3.65 7.17
C ASN A 175 22.23 -4.31 6.46
N ILE A 176 22.28 -4.47 5.14
CA ILE A 176 21.31 -5.27 4.37
C ILE A 176 21.30 -6.73 4.86
N LYS A 177 22.49 -7.35 5.03
CA LYS A 177 22.60 -8.72 5.57
C LYS A 177 22.03 -8.81 6.99
N LYS A 178 22.35 -7.85 7.85
CA LYS A 178 21.86 -7.77 9.24
C LYS A 178 20.34 -7.65 9.32
N LYS A 179 19.75 -6.66 8.63
CA LYS A 179 18.28 -6.45 8.61
C LYS A 179 17.54 -7.66 8.02
N ARG A 180 18.11 -8.35 7.02
CA ARG A 180 17.57 -9.62 6.51
C ARG A 180 17.52 -10.69 7.59
N LYS A 181 18.60 -10.86 8.36
CA LYS A 181 18.69 -11.83 9.47
C LYS A 181 17.69 -11.52 10.58
N GLU A 182 17.56 -10.25 10.97
CA GLU A 182 16.60 -9.80 11.97
C GLU A 182 15.15 -9.99 11.53
N SER A 183 14.82 -9.66 10.28
CA SER A 183 13.47 -9.88 9.75
C SER A 183 13.12 -11.36 9.68
N LEU A 184 14.08 -12.23 9.33
CA LEU A 184 13.89 -13.68 9.36
C LEU A 184 13.65 -14.18 10.79
N ALA A 185 14.40 -13.67 11.77
CA ALA A 185 14.22 -14.01 13.18
C ALA A 185 12.84 -13.59 13.70
N LYS A 186 12.41 -12.35 13.44
CA LYS A 186 11.07 -11.85 13.79
C LYS A 186 9.96 -12.68 13.14
N GLY A 187 10.15 -13.06 11.87
CA GLY A 187 9.25 -13.96 11.15
C GLY A 187 9.12 -15.34 11.81
N LYS A 188 10.25 -15.94 12.21
CA LYS A 188 10.29 -17.22 12.93
C LYS A 188 9.58 -17.15 14.28
N ILE A 189 9.82 -16.09 15.06
CA ILE A 189 9.16 -15.88 16.36
C ILE A 189 7.65 -15.74 16.18
N LYS A 190 7.20 -14.95 15.20
CA LYS A 190 5.76 -14.76 14.90
C LYS A 190 5.10 -16.08 14.47
N ALA A 191 5.80 -16.88 13.66
CA ALA A 191 5.32 -18.21 13.24
C ALA A 191 5.22 -19.19 14.42
N GLN A 192 6.22 -19.24 15.30
CA GLN A 192 6.19 -20.06 16.51
C GLN A 192 5.05 -19.65 17.45
N LYS A 193 4.84 -18.34 17.65
CA LYS A 193 3.73 -17.82 18.46
C LYS A 193 2.38 -18.24 17.88
N LYS A 194 2.24 -18.20 16.55
CA LYS A 194 1.03 -18.67 15.86
C LYS A 194 0.80 -20.17 16.06
N ARG A 195 1.83 -21.01 15.93
CA ARG A 195 1.74 -22.46 16.18
C ARG A 195 1.31 -22.78 17.61
N LYS A 196 1.91 -22.13 18.62
CA LYS A 196 1.53 -22.32 20.03
C LYS A 196 0.06 -21.95 20.29
N ILE A 197 -0.44 -20.90 19.65
CA ILE A 197 -1.85 -20.50 19.75
C ILE A 197 -2.77 -21.56 19.11
N GLU A 198 -2.35 -22.13 17.99
CA GLU A 198 -3.11 -23.15 17.25
C GLU A 198 -3.13 -24.49 18.00
N GLU A 199 -2.00 -24.92 18.57
CA GLU A 199 -1.90 -26.08 19.47
C GLU A 199 -2.79 -25.91 20.71
N ALA A 200 -2.80 -24.73 21.33
CA ALA A 200 -3.66 -24.44 22.47
C ALA A 200 -5.16 -24.47 22.12
N ARG A 201 -5.54 -24.08 20.90
CA ARG A 201 -6.92 -24.21 20.40
C ARG A 201 -7.29 -25.68 20.19
N MET A 202 -6.44 -26.46 19.52
CA MET A 202 -6.66 -27.89 19.30
C MET A 202 -6.79 -28.67 20.60
N LEU A 203 -6.01 -28.32 21.63
CA LEU A 203 -6.10 -28.95 22.95
C LEU A 203 -7.40 -28.58 23.69
N LYS A 204 -7.88 -27.33 23.54
CA LYS A 204 -9.19 -26.91 24.08
C LYS A 204 -10.34 -27.63 23.37
N ASP A 205 -10.25 -27.78 22.05
CA ASP A 205 -11.29 -28.47 21.27
C ASP A 205 -11.35 -29.96 21.60
N LYS A 206 -10.19 -30.64 21.75
CA LYS A 206 -10.12 -32.03 22.25
C LYS A 206 -10.78 -32.21 23.61
N LYS A 207 -10.45 -31.34 24.58
CA LYS A 207 -11.09 -31.37 25.92
C LYS A 207 -12.60 -31.11 25.86
N LYS A 208 -13.06 -30.31 24.89
CA LYS A 208 -14.50 -30.02 24.70
C LYS A 208 -15.25 -31.19 24.06
N THR A 209 -14.62 -31.94 23.15
CA THR A 209 -15.14 -33.21 22.61
C THR A 209 -15.19 -34.31 23.66
N GLU A 210 -14.13 -34.50 24.45
CA GLU A 210 -14.10 -35.49 25.55
C GLU A 210 -15.17 -35.20 26.62
N LYS A 211 -15.40 -33.92 26.95
CA LYS A 211 -16.48 -33.52 27.87
C LYS A 211 -17.88 -33.74 27.29
N LYS A 212 -18.04 -33.64 25.96
CA LYS A 212 -19.32 -33.93 25.26
C LYS A 212 -19.61 -35.43 25.23
N ASP A 213 -18.59 -36.26 25.07
CA ASP A 213 -18.73 -37.72 25.06
C ASP A 213 -18.99 -38.27 26.48
N GLY A 214 -18.34 -37.73 27.51
CA GLY A 214 -18.68 -38.02 28.91
C GLY A 214 -20.10 -37.59 29.30
N MET A 215 -20.63 -36.51 28.72
CA MET A 215 -22.01 -36.05 28.96
C MET A 215 -23.07 -36.93 28.25
N LYS A 216 -22.70 -37.63 27.16
CA LYS A 216 -23.57 -38.63 26.52
C LYS A 216 -23.67 -39.91 27.35
N GLU A 217 -22.58 -40.30 28.02
CA GLU A 217 -22.56 -41.45 28.94
C GLU A 217 -23.43 -41.21 30.19
N VAL A 218 -23.46 -39.98 30.70
CA VAL A 218 -24.33 -39.61 31.84
C VAL A 218 -25.81 -39.50 31.43
N LYS A 219 -26.12 -39.11 30.19
CA LYS A 219 -27.50 -39.09 29.68
C LYS A 219 -28.06 -40.48 29.32
N GLY A 220 -27.20 -41.48 29.09
CA GLY A 220 -27.61 -42.89 28.91
C GLY A 220 -28.11 -43.55 30.20
N LYS A 221 -27.72 -43.05 31.38
CA LYS A 221 -28.10 -43.59 32.70
C LYS A 221 -29.25 -42.87 33.41
N ARG A 222 -29.84 -41.84 32.80
CA ARG A 222 -31.02 -41.11 33.34
C ARG A 222 -32.31 -41.27 32.53
N LYS A 223 -32.35 -42.19 31.55
CA LYS A 223 -33.59 -42.63 30.88
C LYS A 223 -34.14 -43.92 31.50
N SER A 224 -34.33 -43.88 32.80
CA SER A 224 -35.25 -44.76 33.51
C SER A 224 -35.68 -43.97 34.74
N ILE A 225 -36.99 -43.78 34.87
CA ILE A 225 -37.72 -43.06 35.93
C ILE A 225 -38.39 -41.75 35.42
N LYS A 226 -39.69 -41.95 35.15
CA LYS A 226 -40.85 -41.06 35.32
C LYS A 226 -41.37 -40.21 34.14
N HIS A 227 -42.52 -40.74 33.68
CA HIS A 227 -43.73 -40.15 33.12
C HIS A 227 -44.07 -38.68 33.42
N GLU A 228 -44.75 -38.12 32.41
CA GLU A 228 -45.96 -37.26 32.44
C GLU A 228 -45.88 -35.73 32.65
N ASN A 229 -46.56 -35.09 31.69
CA ASN A 229 -47.34 -33.84 31.71
C ASN A 229 -46.74 -32.53 31.14
N LYS A 230 -47.42 -32.11 30.05
CA LYS A 230 -47.95 -30.77 29.67
C LYS A 230 -47.01 -29.63 29.21
N GLU A 231 -47.15 -29.32 27.91
CA GLU A 231 -47.74 -28.09 27.33
C GLU A 231 -47.10 -26.69 27.55
N LYS A 232 -47.11 -25.90 26.44
CA LYS A 232 -47.03 -24.43 26.25
C LYS A 232 -45.72 -23.78 25.76
N ASP A 233 -45.78 -23.36 24.49
CA ASP A 233 -45.70 -22.00 23.90
C ASP A 233 -44.65 -20.94 24.34
N ASP A 234 -44.25 -20.18 23.30
CA ASP A 234 -43.80 -18.78 23.20
C ASP A 234 -42.32 -18.32 23.40
N ASP A 235 -41.79 -17.79 22.28
CA ASP A 235 -41.09 -16.52 22.03
C ASP A 235 -40.24 -15.84 23.12
N GLY A 236 -39.00 -15.48 22.75
CA GLY A 236 -38.14 -14.66 23.62
C GLY A 236 -36.82 -14.18 23.00
N PHE A 237 -36.85 -12.97 22.46
CA PHE A 237 -35.73 -12.08 22.13
C PHE A 237 -34.84 -11.78 23.37
N ILE A 238 -33.50 -11.77 23.23
CA ILE A 238 -32.59 -11.13 24.21
C ILE A 238 -31.51 -10.33 23.49
N GLU A 239 -31.51 -9.02 23.75
CA GLU A 239 -30.50 -8.03 23.39
C GLU A 239 -29.39 -7.91 24.47
N LYS A 240 -28.17 -7.62 23.99
CA LYS A 240 -27.04 -6.85 24.56
C LYS A 240 -26.28 -7.31 25.81
N SER A 241 -24.95 -7.17 25.70
CA SER A 241 -24.19 -6.37 26.67
C SER A 241 -23.11 -5.53 25.98
N ASP A 242 -23.22 -4.22 26.19
CA ASP A 242 -22.25 -3.17 25.90
C ASP A 242 -21.10 -3.25 26.90
N LEU A 243 -19.90 -3.61 26.47
CA LEU A 243 -18.63 -3.41 27.17
C LEU A 243 -17.51 -3.59 26.14
N ASP A 244 -17.04 -2.49 25.54
CA ASP A 244 -15.66 -2.29 24.99
C ASP A 244 -15.50 -1.03 24.10
N ILE A 245 -16.25 0.07 24.32
CA ILE A 245 -16.12 1.32 23.52
C ILE A 245 -15.46 2.48 24.30
N LYS A 246 -14.58 2.22 25.28
CA LYS A 246 -13.96 3.31 26.06
C LYS A 246 -12.44 3.53 25.91
N ASN A 247 -11.71 2.74 25.14
CA ASN A 247 -10.23 2.85 25.08
C ASN A 247 -9.62 3.36 23.77
N VAL A 248 -10.34 4.12 22.93
CA VAL A 248 -9.80 4.59 21.63
C VAL A 248 -9.85 6.12 21.45
N ARG A 249 -10.28 6.89 22.46
CA ARG A 249 -10.46 8.35 22.31
C ARG A 249 -9.27 9.19 22.78
N ASP A 250 -8.41 8.66 23.66
CA ASP A 250 -7.42 9.49 24.36
C ASP A 250 -6.03 9.55 23.70
N GLU A 251 -5.76 8.72 22.67
CA GLU A 251 -4.48 8.79 21.94
C GLU A 251 -4.45 9.84 20.81
N PHE A 252 -5.59 10.44 20.45
CA PHE A 252 -5.68 11.34 19.29
C PHE A 252 -5.45 12.82 19.64
N GLU A 253 -5.67 13.25 20.88
CA GLU A 253 -5.65 14.68 21.25
C GLU A 253 -4.25 15.24 21.55
N LEU A 254 -3.27 14.41 21.89
CA LEU A 254 -1.90 14.86 22.21
C LEU A 254 -1.03 15.24 20.99
N SER A 255 -1.45 14.89 19.77
CA SER A 255 -0.70 15.14 18.53
C SER A 255 -0.94 16.54 17.94
N SER A 256 -2.07 17.16 18.26
CA SER A 256 -2.55 18.36 17.56
C SER A 256 -1.93 19.68 18.05
N GLN A 257 -1.37 19.72 19.26
CA GLN A 257 -0.75 20.94 19.81
C GLN A 257 0.69 21.17 19.35
N GLY A 258 1.43 20.13 18.98
CA GLY A 258 2.82 20.24 18.50
C GLY A 258 2.96 20.79 17.09
N MET A 259 1.98 20.54 16.21
CA MET A 259 2.06 20.89 14.78
C MET A 259 1.76 22.35 14.46
N LYS A 260 1.10 23.10 15.35
CA LYS A 260 0.78 24.52 15.11
C LYS A 260 1.99 25.45 15.06
N LYS A 261 3.16 25.01 15.57
CA LYS A 261 4.34 25.88 15.71
C LYS A 261 5.31 25.87 14.52
N ILE A 262 5.08 25.01 13.52
CA ILE A 262 6.03 24.78 12.41
C ILE A 262 5.60 25.49 11.10
N LEU A 263 4.36 26.00 11.03
CA LEU A 263 3.74 26.52 9.81
C LEU A 263 4.04 28.00 9.46
N GLU A 264 4.99 28.66 10.11
CA GLU A 264 5.14 30.13 9.99
C GLU A 264 6.11 30.67 8.93
N ASN A 265 6.87 29.85 8.19
CA ASN A 265 7.79 30.41 7.18
C ASN A 265 7.44 30.02 5.73
N LYS A 266 6.77 30.96 5.06
CA LYS A 266 6.53 31.01 3.61
C LYS A 266 7.83 31.26 2.85
N PHE A 267 8.09 30.49 1.79
CA PHE A 267 8.96 30.93 0.69
C PHE A 267 8.43 30.39 -0.63
N VAL A 268 8.09 31.30 -1.54
CA VAL A 268 7.65 31.02 -2.92
C VAL A 268 8.89 31.07 -3.80
N MET A 269 9.20 30.02 -4.56
CA MET A 269 10.18 30.10 -5.65
C MET A 269 9.75 29.34 -6.89
N ASN A 270 9.90 30.03 -8.01
CA ASN A 270 9.44 29.69 -9.35
C ASN A 270 10.03 28.39 -9.90
N VAL A 271 9.14 27.54 -10.42
CA VAL A 271 9.44 26.24 -11.04
C VAL A 271 10.05 26.47 -12.43
N ARG A 272 11.31 26.07 -12.63
CA ARG A 272 11.88 25.85 -13.97
C ARG A 272 11.94 24.36 -14.27
N THR A 273 11.22 23.94 -15.29
CA THR A 273 11.08 22.52 -15.66
C THR A 273 12.36 21.98 -16.32
N ARG A 274 12.62 20.69 -16.13
CA ARG A 274 13.74 19.97 -16.77
C ARG A 274 13.70 20.04 -18.29
N LYS A 275 12.50 20.23 -18.89
CA LYS A 275 12.35 20.46 -20.33
C LYS A 275 12.91 21.82 -20.75
N MET A 276 12.72 22.88 -19.95
CA MET A 276 13.33 24.19 -20.22
C MET A 276 14.86 24.13 -20.10
N ILE A 277 15.38 23.48 -19.06
CA ILE A 277 16.83 23.32 -18.85
C ILE A 277 17.48 22.44 -19.94
N ALA A 278 16.79 21.37 -20.38
CA ALA A 278 17.28 20.50 -21.45
C ALA A 278 17.21 21.16 -22.82
N ALA A 279 16.17 21.96 -23.09
CA ALA A 279 16.05 22.73 -24.32
C ALA A 279 17.14 23.80 -24.46
N GLU A 280 17.44 24.52 -23.37
CA GLU A 280 18.54 25.49 -23.31
C GLU A 280 19.91 24.82 -23.54
N ARG A 281 20.18 23.69 -22.86
CA ARG A 281 21.43 22.94 -23.04
C ARG A 281 21.61 22.36 -24.46
N GLN A 282 20.52 22.00 -25.12
CA GLN A 282 20.56 21.49 -26.49
C GLN A 282 20.77 22.63 -27.50
N ALA A 283 20.15 23.79 -27.24
CA ALA A 283 20.34 25.00 -28.05
C ALA A 283 21.79 25.52 -27.95
N ASP A 284 22.38 25.51 -26.74
CA ASP A 284 23.77 25.92 -26.52
C ASP A 284 24.78 25.01 -27.21
N LYS A 285 24.56 23.67 -27.16
CA LYS A 285 25.40 22.71 -27.88
C LYS A 285 25.35 22.88 -29.39
N ASN A 286 24.15 23.05 -29.95
CA ASN A 286 23.98 23.26 -31.38
C ASN A 286 24.62 24.57 -31.85
N SER A 287 24.58 25.63 -31.02
CA SER A 287 25.23 26.91 -31.33
C SER A 287 26.77 26.84 -31.26
N GLN A 288 27.31 26.09 -30.29
CA GLN A 288 28.76 25.86 -30.18
C GLN A 288 29.31 25.02 -31.35
N ASP A 289 28.60 23.96 -31.76
CA ASP A 289 28.99 23.12 -32.89
C ASP A 289 28.96 23.88 -34.23
N GLN A 290 28.03 24.81 -34.40
CA GLN A 290 27.99 25.70 -35.56
C GLN A 290 29.17 26.71 -35.58
N LYS A 291 29.50 27.30 -34.42
CA LYS A 291 30.65 28.22 -34.32
C LYS A 291 31.99 27.52 -34.56
N GLN A 292 32.15 26.27 -34.12
CA GLN A 292 33.36 25.48 -34.36
C GLN A 292 33.55 25.11 -35.83
N LYS A 293 32.45 24.81 -36.55
CA LYS A 293 32.52 24.55 -38.00
C LYS A 293 32.89 25.78 -38.81
N ILE A 294 32.41 26.97 -38.42
CA ILE A 294 32.73 28.23 -39.09
C ILE A 294 34.19 28.64 -38.82
N SER A 295 34.71 28.43 -37.60
CA SER A 295 36.12 28.73 -37.30
C SER A 295 37.11 27.83 -38.04
N MET A 296 36.74 26.57 -38.32
CA MET A 296 37.60 25.64 -39.08
C MET A 296 37.61 25.93 -40.59
N SER A 297 36.55 26.52 -41.15
CA SER A 297 36.54 26.95 -42.56
C SER A 297 37.34 28.24 -42.79
N ASP A 298 37.41 29.13 -41.80
CA ASP A 298 38.15 30.39 -41.90
C ASP A 298 39.68 30.21 -41.77
N ASP A 299 40.13 29.15 -41.09
CA ASP A 299 41.56 28.83 -40.93
C ASP A 299 42.19 28.21 -42.18
N VAL A 300 41.39 27.57 -43.04
CA VAL A 300 41.85 27.05 -44.36
C VAL A 300 41.99 28.20 -45.37
N GLY A 301 41.21 29.27 -45.23
CA GLY A 301 41.30 30.47 -46.09
C GLY A 301 42.48 31.40 -45.78
N LYS A 302 43.01 31.38 -44.54
CA LYS A 302 44.13 32.25 -44.13
C LYS A 302 45.52 31.71 -44.43
N LYS A 303 45.68 30.42 -44.74
CA LYS A 303 46.99 29.83 -45.13
C LYS A 303 47.37 29.99 -46.61
N ILE A 304 46.55 30.67 -47.42
CA ILE A 304 46.80 30.89 -48.86
C ILE A 304 47.21 32.35 -49.17
N LYS A 305 47.41 33.22 -48.16
CA LYS A 305 47.72 34.65 -48.37
C LYS A 305 48.99 35.20 -47.72
N THR A 306 49.91 34.34 -47.30
CA THR A 306 51.28 34.75 -46.94
C THR A 306 52.26 33.69 -47.41
N ASP A 307 52.55 33.73 -48.71
CA ASP A 307 53.88 33.67 -49.34
C ASP A 307 53.71 33.76 -50.87
#